data_AF-A0A2P4P1V5-F1
#
_entry.id   AF-A0A2P4P1V5-F1
#
_cell.length_a   1.000
_cell.length_b   1.000
_cell.length_c   1.000
_cell.angle_alpha   90.00
_cell.angle_beta   90.00
_cell.angle_gamma   90.00
#
_symmetry.space_group_name_H-M   'P 1'
#
loop_
_entity.id
_entity.type
_entity.pdbx_description
1 polymer ?
#
loop_
_entity_poly.entity_id
_entity_poly.type
_entity_poly.pdbx_seq_one_letter_code
_entity_poly.pdbx_strand_id
1 'polypeptide(L)'
;MNPKKNKRNLWKKSVDNDKYQLHVTISTIGSTTESAEEIVYMEDLEKRKQVYGICGECNEPGTGWCWCQPCNAKRFKDNFKNWT
;
A
#
# COMPACT_ATOMS: atom_id res chain seq x y z
N MET A 1 5.41 13.75 -23.09
CA MET A 1 4.86 12.71 -22.19
C MET A 1 3.40 13.02 -21.96
N ASN A 2 2.46 12.19 -22.45
CA ASN A 2 1.05 12.36 -22.10
C ASN A 2 0.91 12.08 -20.60
N PRO A 3 0.56 13.07 -19.76
CA PRO A 3 0.35 12.82 -18.36
C PRO A 3 -0.96 12.05 -18.29
N LYS A 4 -0.88 10.72 -18.23
CA LYS A 4 -2.00 9.91 -17.76
C LYS A 4 -2.46 10.61 -16.49
N LYS A 5 -3.65 11.22 -16.51
CA LYS A 5 -4.24 11.94 -15.37
C LYS A 5 -4.01 11.07 -14.14
N ASN A 6 -3.02 11.40 -13.32
CA ASN A 6 -2.82 10.72 -12.05
C ASN A 6 -4.09 11.06 -11.28
N LYS A 7 -5.00 10.09 -11.17
CA LYS A 7 -6.24 10.31 -10.45
C LYS A 7 -5.85 10.58 -8.99
N ARG A 8 -6.66 11.39 -8.32
CA ARG A 8 -6.39 11.74 -6.93
C ARG A 8 -6.42 10.46 -6.09
N ASN A 9 -5.44 10.30 -5.20
CA ASN A 9 -5.47 9.21 -4.23
C ASN A 9 -6.69 9.33 -3.32
N LEU A 10 -7.29 8.20 -2.98
CA LEU A 10 -8.40 8.08 -2.04
C LEU A 10 -7.91 7.43 -0.74
N TRP A 11 -6.85 8.00 -0.18
CA TRP A 11 -6.26 7.53 1.08
C TRP A 11 -7.23 7.68 2.25
N LYS A 12 -7.12 6.78 3.23
CA LYS A 12 -7.71 7.04 4.54
C LYS A 12 -6.94 8.16 5.24
N LYS A 13 -7.69 9.08 5.84
CA LYS A 13 -7.13 10.29 6.49
C LYS A 13 -6.20 9.93 7.65
N SER A 14 -6.55 8.89 8.39
CA SER A 14 -5.77 8.33 9.48
C SER A 14 -5.82 6.81 9.42
N VAL A 15 -4.76 6.19 9.91
CA VAL A 15 -4.74 4.78 10.30
C VAL A 15 -4.71 4.79 11.82
N ASP A 16 -5.56 3.97 12.42
CA ASP A 16 -5.54 3.72 13.85
C ASP A 16 -4.35 2.80 14.14
N ASN A 17 -3.25 3.36 14.65
CA ASN A 17 -2.00 2.63 14.89
C ASN A 17 -2.10 1.69 16.09
N ASP A 18 -3.11 1.87 16.95
CA ASP A 18 -3.39 0.93 18.05
C ASP A 18 -4.06 -0.33 17.50
N LYS A 19 -4.71 -0.24 16.32
CA LYS A 19 -5.46 -1.32 15.68
C LYS A 19 -4.80 -1.93 14.46
N TYR A 20 -4.11 -1.13 13.66
CA TYR A 20 -3.57 -1.54 12.38
C TYR A 20 -2.12 -1.16 12.23
N GLN A 21 -1.40 -2.01 11.50
CA GLN A 21 -0.04 -1.75 11.08
C GLN A 21 0.03 -0.55 10.13
N LEU A 22 1.18 0.11 10.05
CA LEU A 22 1.42 1.20 9.09
C LEU A 22 1.55 0.70 7.65
N HIS A 23 1.92 -0.56 7.47
CA HIS A 23 2.06 -1.22 6.18
C HIS A 23 1.57 -2.66 6.25
N VAL A 24 1.35 -3.25 5.08
CA VAL A 24 0.94 -4.65 4.96
C VAL A 24 2.02 -5.62 5.47
N THR A 25 1.59 -6.79 5.94
CA THR A 25 2.44 -7.96 6.16
C THR A 25 2.43 -8.85 4.92
N ILE A 26 3.60 -9.38 4.53
CA ILE A 26 3.70 -10.42 3.50
C ILE A 26 3.61 -11.76 4.23
N SER A 27 2.64 -12.58 3.88
CA SER A 27 2.52 -13.93 4.43
C SER A 27 3.78 -14.72 4.07
N THR A 28 4.70 -14.82 5.03
CA THR A 28 5.88 -15.66 4.93
C THR A 28 5.50 -16.99 5.56
N ILE A 29 5.65 -18.08 4.81
CA ILE A 29 5.31 -19.44 5.22
C ILE A 29 5.95 -19.70 6.60
N GLY A 30 5.15 -19.70 7.66
CA GLY A 30 5.59 -19.97 9.04
C GLY A 30 5.39 -18.86 10.07
N SER A 31 4.93 -17.66 9.70
CA SER A 31 4.65 -16.59 10.69
C SER A 31 3.26 -16.74 11.31
N THR A 32 3.04 -17.83 12.06
CA THR A 32 1.81 -18.06 12.81
C THR A 32 2.04 -17.67 14.27
N THR A 33 1.81 -16.40 14.63
CA THR A 33 1.60 -16.01 16.03
C THR A 33 0.55 -14.89 16.15
N GLU A 34 -0.63 -15.31 16.61
CA GLU A 34 -1.57 -14.66 17.54
C GLU A 34 -1.98 -13.20 17.34
N SER A 35 -2.90 -12.99 16.39
CA SER A 35 -4.05 -12.06 16.40
C SER A 35 -4.46 -11.81 14.93
N ALA A 36 -5.14 -12.78 14.32
CA ALA A 36 -5.42 -12.77 12.88
C ALA A 36 -6.33 -11.60 12.43
N GLU A 37 -7.05 -10.97 13.36
CA GLU A 37 -8.06 -9.94 13.04
C GLU A 37 -7.47 -8.55 12.80
N GLU A 38 -6.27 -8.22 13.31
CA GLU A 38 -5.64 -6.90 13.12
C GLU A 38 -4.57 -6.86 12.03
N ILE A 39 -3.99 -8.01 11.68
CA ILE A 39 -2.95 -8.09 10.66
C ILE A 39 -3.54 -7.78 9.28
N VAL A 40 -2.97 -6.79 8.60
CA VAL A 40 -3.36 -6.46 7.22
C VAL A 40 -2.39 -7.13 6.27
N TYR A 41 -2.83 -8.22 5.64
CA TYR A 41 -2.00 -8.96 4.69
C TYR A 41 -1.94 -8.26 3.33
N MET A 42 -0.85 -8.49 2.60
CA MET A 42 -0.67 -7.97 1.24
C MET A 42 -1.73 -8.52 0.29
N GLU A 43 -2.11 -9.78 0.44
CA GLU A 43 -3.14 -10.46 -0.34
C GLU A 43 -4.57 -10.02 0.00
N ASP A 44 -4.81 -9.42 1.18
CA ASP A 44 -6.13 -8.99 1.61
C ASP A 44 -6.50 -7.62 1.05
N LEU A 45 -6.96 -7.62 -0.20
CA LEU A 45 -7.31 -6.41 -0.95
C LEU A 45 -8.45 -5.62 -0.29
N GLU A 46 -9.45 -6.29 0.27
CA GLU A 46 -10.59 -5.64 0.90
C GLU A 46 -10.19 -4.92 2.18
N LYS A 47 -9.43 -5.59 3.06
CA LYS A 47 -8.93 -4.98 4.30
C LYS A 47 -7.95 -3.86 4.02
N ARG A 48 -7.04 -4.02 3.04
CA ARG A 48 -6.15 -2.93 2.59
C ARG A 48 -6.93 -1.71 2.12
N LYS A 49 -8.02 -1.91 1.37
CA LYS A 49 -8.88 -0.81 0.90
C LYS A 49 -9.58 -0.11 2.07
N GLN A 50 -10.03 -0.88 3.06
CA GLN A 50 -10.66 -0.36 4.27
C GLN A 50 -9.68 0.43 5.13
N VAL A 51 -8.45 -0.06 5.34
CA VAL A 51 -7.46 0.54 6.24
C VAL A 51 -6.68 1.67 5.57
N TYR A 52 -6.18 1.46 4.35
CA TYR A 52 -5.26 2.39 3.69
C TYR A 52 -5.91 3.24 2.61
N GLY A 53 -7.03 2.78 2.04
CA GLY A 53 -7.70 3.45 0.91
C GLY A 53 -7.18 3.00 -0.45
N ILE A 54 -7.41 3.79 -1.49
CA ILE A 54 -7.11 3.44 -2.89
C ILE A 54 -6.03 4.36 -3.47
N CYS A 55 -5.03 3.76 -4.11
CA CYS A 55 -4.03 4.48 -4.88
C CYS A 55 -4.63 5.01 -6.20
N GLY A 56 -4.51 6.31 -6.46
CA GLY A 56 -5.05 6.93 -7.66
C GLY A 56 -4.22 6.68 -8.93
N GLU A 57 -3.01 6.14 -8.81
CA GLU A 57 -2.16 5.81 -9.96
C GLU A 57 -2.49 4.45 -10.57
N CYS A 58 -2.66 3.42 -9.74
CA CYS A 58 -2.96 2.06 -10.18
C CYS A 58 -4.40 1.61 -9.92
N ASN A 59 -5.19 2.35 -9.14
CA ASN A 59 -6.53 1.99 -8.67
C ASN A 59 -6.59 0.73 -7.77
N GLU A 60 -5.45 0.30 -7.24
CA GLU A 60 -5.36 -0.78 -6.26
C GLU A 60 -5.35 -0.24 -4.82
N PRO A 61 -5.68 -1.07 -3.82
CA PRO A 61 -5.57 -0.69 -2.41
C PRO A 61 -4.15 -0.24 -2.04
N GLY A 62 -4.05 0.68 -1.08
CA GLY A 62 -2.78 1.04 -0.46
C GLY A 62 -2.07 -0.18 0.14
N THR A 63 -0.76 -0.12 0.23
CA THR A 63 0.06 -1.11 0.95
C THR A 63 0.57 -0.56 2.29
N GLY A 64 0.09 0.63 2.67
CA GLY A 64 0.38 1.30 3.92
C GLY A 64 -0.28 2.68 3.97
N TRP A 65 -0.14 3.38 5.10
CA TRP A 65 -0.73 4.70 5.29
C TRP A 65 -0.20 5.70 4.26
N CYS A 66 -1.10 6.20 3.40
CA CYS A 66 -0.78 7.06 2.27
C CYS A 66 0.31 6.49 1.33
N TRP A 67 0.45 5.16 1.27
CA TRP A 67 1.55 4.49 0.58
C TRP A 67 1.07 3.39 -0.37
N CYS A 68 1.73 3.30 -1.54
CA CYS A 68 1.55 2.23 -2.52
C CYS A 68 2.92 1.73 -2.99
N GLN A 69 3.30 0.54 -2.54
CA GLN A 69 4.61 -0.05 -2.83
C GLN A 69 4.83 -0.30 -4.33
N PRO A 70 3.89 -0.87 -5.12
CA PRO A 70 4.11 -1.06 -6.56
C PRO A 70 4.36 0.24 -7.33
N CYS A 71 3.57 1.29 -7.07
CA CYS A 71 3.73 2.58 -7.74
C CYS A 71 5.05 3.26 -7.37
N ASN A 72 5.41 3.27 -6.08
CA ASN A 72 6.67 3.86 -5.64
C ASN A 72 7.88 3.06 -6.12
N ALA A 73 7.84 1.73 -6.10
CA ALA A 73 8.90 0.89 -6.65
C ALA A 73 9.15 1.18 -8.14
N LYS A 74 8.09 1.41 -8.92
CA LYS A 74 8.21 1.81 -10.32
C LYS A 74 8.89 3.18 -10.46
N ARG A 75 8.45 4.19 -9.68
CA ARG A 75 9.08 5.53 -9.68
C ARG A 75 10.56 5.48 -9.33
N PHE A 76 10.92 4.70 -8.32
CA PHE A 76 12.31 4.52 -7.94
C PHE A 76 13.11 3.90 -9.08
N LYS A 77 12.63 2.81 -9.70
CA LYS A 77 13.27 2.18 -10.87
C LYS A 77 13.46 3.15 -12.04
N ASP A 78 12.48 4.00 -12.31
CA ASP A 78 12.56 4.99 -13.38
C ASP A 78 13.56 6.11 -13.03
N ASN A 79 13.63 6.53 -11.76
CA ASN A 79 14.56 7.55 -11.28
C ASN A 79 16.01 7.06 -11.18
N PHE A 80 16.25 5.78 -10.85
CA PHE A 80 17.60 5.20 -10.81
C PHE A 80 18.34 5.33 -12.15
N LYS A 81 17.63 5.30 -13.27
CA LYS A 81 18.22 5.50 -14.61
C LYS A 81 18.68 6.93 -14.87
N ASN A 82 18.23 7.90 -14.06
CA ASN A 82 18.57 9.31 -14.17
C ASN A 82 19.67 9.73 -13.17
N TRP A 83 20.19 8.79 -12.36
CA TRP A 83 21.38 8.99 -11.54
C TRP A 83 22.62 8.60 -12.34
N THR A 84 23.33 9.61 -12.85
CA THR A 84 24.69 9.53 -13.40
C THR A 84 25.66 10.21 -12.48
#